data_AF-A0A164FB62-F1
#
_entry.id   AF-A0A164FB62-F1
#
_cell.length_a   1.000
_cell.length_b   1.000
_cell.length_c   1.000
_cell.angle_alpha   90.00
_cell.angle_beta   90.00
_cell.angle_gamma   90.00
#
_symmetry.space_group_name_H-M   'P 1'
#
loop_
_entity.id
_entity.type
_entity.pdbx_description
1 polymer ?
#
loop_
_entity_poly.entity_id
_entity_poly.type
_entity_poly.pdbx_seq_one_letter_code
_entity_poly.pdbx_strand_id
1 'polypeptide(L)'
;CLSEDIDINKPLAFSSDGRFLAAGGKNKLLIWSAEDWVQIYKVNIRNFEYGYPRIISFFTTKSTNLYENKLIVNYWDGVSDICFDPRISNNST
;
A
#
# COMPACT_ATOMS: atom_id res chain seq x y z
N CYS A 1 9.34 -20.55 24.45
CA CYS A 1 9.78 -19.19 24.77
C CYS A 1 9.60 -18.34 23.53
N LEU A 2 8.53 -17.54 23.46
CA LEU A 2 8.34 -16.61 22.36
C LEU A 2 9.29 -15.44 22.61
N SER A 3 10.23 -15.26 21.68
CA SER A 3 11.21 -14.18 21.68
C SER A 3 10.51 -12.84 21.80
N GLU A 4 11.08 -11.93 22.58
CA GLU A 4 10.77 -10.50 22.56
C GLU A 4 11.08 -9.98 21.14
N ASP A 5 10.11 -10.11 20.24
CA ASP A 5 10.20 -9.60 18.86
C ASP A 5 9.98 -8.07 18.91
N ILE A 6 11.03 -7.39 19.37
CA ILE A 6 11.14 -5.95 19.23
C ILE A 6 11.52 -5.67 17.78
N ASP A 7 10.55 -5.04 17.12
CA ASP A 7 10.70 -4.05 16.05
C ASP A 7 9.98 -4.43 14.75
N ILE A 8 9.21 -3.45 14.27
CA ILE A 8 8.52 -3.32 12.99
C ILE A 8 7.32 -4.24 12.67
N ASN A 9 6.17 -3.92 13.27
CA ASN A 9 4.84 -4.20 12.70
C ASN A 9 4.70 -3.47 11.34
N LYS A 10 5.25 -4.06 10.27
CA LYS A 10 5.16 -3.50 8.92
C LYS A 10 3.75 -3.73 8.40
N PRO A 11 2.99 -2.69 8.07
CA PRO A 11 1.62 -2.87 7.63
C PRO A 11 1.58 -3.59 6.29
N LEU A 12 0.74 -4.62 6.23
CA LEU A 12 0.43 -5.42 5.05
C LEU A 12 -1.09 -5.40 4.88
N ALA A 13 -1.55 -5.24 3.64
CA ALA A 13 -2.98 -5.28 3.34
C ALA A 13 -3.23 -5.86 1.95
N PHE A 14 -4.09 -6.87 1.88
CA PHE A 14 -4.68 -7.27 0.60
C PHE A 14 -5.74 -6.25 0.18
N SER A 15 -5.89 -6.04 -1.12
CA SER A 15 -7.08 -5.39 -1.66
C SER A 15 -8.32 -6.20 -1.29
N SER A 16 -9.46 -5.55 -1.12
CA SER A 16 -10.70 -6.25 -0.74
C SER A 16 -11.18 -7.25 -1.80
N ASP A 17 -10.72 -7.13 -3.04
CA ASP A 17 -10.95 -8.11 -4.12
C ASP A 17 -9.86 -9.19 -4.23
N GLY A 18 -8.85 -9.17 -3.36
CA GLY A 18 -7.78 -10.16 -3.27
C GLY A 18 -6.73 -10.12 -4.37
N ARG A 19 -6.83 -9.21 -5.35
CA ARG A 19 -5.92 -9.17 -6.51
C ARG A 19 -4.57 -8.52 -6.24
N PHE A 20 -4.48 -7.69 -5.21
CA PHE A 20 -3.27 -6.95 -4.89
C PHE A 20 -2.86 -7.13 -3.43
N LEU A 21 -1.57 -7.12 -3.18
CA LEU A 21 -0.98 -7.02 -1.85
C LEU A 21 -0.17 -5.74 -1.75
N ALA A 22 -0.52 -4.90 -0.77
CA ALA A 22 0.23 -3.72 -0.39
C ALA A 22 1.11 -3.98 0.83
N ALA A 23 2.35 -3.49 0.81
CA ALA A 23 3.31 -3.64 1.88
C ALA A 23 4.06 -2.33 2.17
N GLY A 24 3.96 -1.86 3.41
CA GLY A 24 4.62 -0.65 3.89
C GLY A 24 5.97 -0.94 4.54
N GLY A 25 7.00 -0.23 4.10
CA GLY A 25 8.34 -0.23 4.67
C GLY A 25 8.79 1.18 5.06
N LYS A 26 10.00 1.29 5.63
CA LYS A 26 10.57 2.56 6.13
C LYS A 26 10.47 3.72 5.13
N ASN A 27 10.83 3.46 3.87
CA ASN A 27 10.90 4.48 2.82
C ASN A 27 10.23 4.01 1.52
N LYS A 28 9.43 2.94 1.60
CA LYS A 28 8.89 2.30 0.41
C LYS A 28 7.52 1.72 0.68
N LEU A 29 6.64 1.87 -0.28
CA LEU A 29 5.40 1.13 -0.38
C LEU A 29 5.50 0.25 -1.63
N LEU A 30 5.22 -1.03 -1.46
CA LEU A 30 5.28 -2.02 -2.53
C LEU A 30 3.87 -2.53 -2.81
N ILE A 31 3.54 -2.71 -4.09
CA ILE A 31 2.30 -3.37 -4.53
C ILE A 31 2.67 -4.58 -5.39
N TRP A 32 2.03 -5.70 -5.10
CA TRP A 32 2.22 -6.97 -5.79
C TRP A 32 0.91 -7.43 -6.44
N SER A 33 1.00 -8.06 -7.60
CA SER A 33 -0.05 -8.97 -8.11
C SER A 33 -0.09 -10.16 -7.16
N ALA A 34 -1.26 -10.47 -6.60
CA ALA A 34 -1.44 -11.62 -5.72
C ALA A 34 -1.66 -12.93 -6.50
N GLU A 35 -2.01 -12.83 -7.78
CA GLU A 35 -2.18 -13.98 -8.67
C GLU A 35 -0.80 -14.52 -9.10
N ASP A 36 0.03 -13.64 -9.62
CA ASP A 36 1.34 -14.01 -10.19
C ASP A 36 2.49 -13.90 -9.17
N TRP A 37 2.23 -13.28 -8.02
CA TRP A 37 3.24 -12.94 -7.00
C TRP A 37 4.42 -12.13 -7.56
N VAL A 38 4.10 -11.19 -8.43
CA VAL A 38 5.08 -10.26 -9.02
C VAL A 38 4.86 -8.86 -8.46
N GLN A 39 5.94 -8.18 -8.08
CA GLN A 39 5.89 -6.78 -7.71
C GLN A 39 5.53 -5.93 -8.94
N ILE A 40 4.39 -5.24 -8.89
CA ILE A 40 3.89 -4.41 -10.00
C ILE A 40 4.13 -2.92 -9.77
N TYR A 41 4.24 -2.48 -8.52
CA TYR A 41 4.59 -1.10 -8.20
C TYR A 41 5.53 -1.01 -7.00
N LYS A 42 6.37 0.04 -7.03
CA LYS A 42 7.22 0.47 -5.93
C LYS A 42 7.18 1.98 -5.85
N VAL A 43 6.65 2.50 -4.75
CA VAL A 43 6.61 3.93 -4.46
C VAL A 43 7.66 4.22 -3.39
N ASN A 44 8.58 5.14 -3.69
CA ASN A 44 9.57 5.59 -2.70
C ASN A 44 8.94 6.71 -1.88
N ILE A 45 8.69 6.43 -0.61
CA ILE A 45 8.19 7.42 0.35
C ILE A 45 9.44 8.09 0.91
N ARG A 46 9.83 9.23 0.33
CA ARG A 46 11.06 9.97 0.71
C ARG A 46 10.82 10.99 1.82
N ASN A 47 9.60 11.12 2.30
CA ASN A 47 9.26 12.07 3.37
C ASN A 47 9.56 11.42 4.72
N PHE A 48 10.84 11.48 5.09
CA PHE A 48 11.34 11.03 6.39
C PHE A 48 10.70 11.78 7.58
N GLU A 49 10.02 12.91 7.32
CA GLU A 49 9.29 13.68 8.32
C GLU A 49 8.16 12.88 8.97
N TYR A 50 7.51 11.95 8.25
CA TYR A 50 6.28 11.28 8.72
C TYR A 50 6.53 9.91 9.39
N GLY A 51 7.80 9.47 9.44
CA GLY A 51 8.18 8.20 10.06
C GLY A 51 7.69 6.95 9.30
N TYR A 52 7.49 5.84 10.02
CA TYR A 52 7.09 4.56 9.41
C TYR A 52 5.58 4.50 9.19
N PRO A 53 5.11 3.92 8.07
CA PRO A 53 3.69 3.61 7.90
C PRO A 53 3.18 2.79 9.09
N ARG A 54 2.11 3.24 9.73
CA ARG A 54 1.49 2.57 10.87
C ARG A 54 0.46 1.55 10.39
N ILE A 55 -0.43 1.97 9.50
CA ILE A 55 -1.55 1.18 9.00
C ILE A 55 -1.71 1.41 7.51
N ILE A 56 -1.97 0.34 6.77
CA ILE A 56 -2.34 0.39 5.36
C ILE A 56 -3.72 -0.24 5.20
N SER A 57 -4.57 0.41 4.41
CA SER A 57 -5.89 -0.11 4.04
C SER A 57 -6.04 -0.07 2.53
N PHE A 58 -6.44 -1.19 1.93
CA PHE A 58 -6.57 -1.31 0.48
C PHE A 58 -8.00 -1.71 0.09
N PHE A 59 -8.72 -0.77 -0.50
CA PHE A 59 -10.12 -0.93 -0.89
C PHE A 59 -10.26 -1.06 -2.39
N THR A 60 -11.22 -1.87 -2.81
CA THR A 60 -11.65 -1.96 -4.19
C THR A 60 -13.13 -1.66 -4.28
N THR A 61 -13.49 -0.71 -5.15
CA THR A 61 -14.88 -0.40 -5.49
C THR A 61 -15.17 -0.92 -6.89
N LYS A 62 -16.19 -1.76 -7.03
CA LYS A 62 -16.68 -2.26 -8.31
C LYS A 62 -18.16 -1.93 -8.49
N SER A 63 -18.48 -1.15 -9.52
CA SER A 63 -19.84 -0.92 -10.01
C SER A 63 -19.88 -1.14 -11.53
N THR A 64 -21.05 -1.07 -12.16
CA THR A 64 -21.24 -1.37 -13.59
C THR A 64 -20.24 -0.65 -14.51
N ASN A 65 -19.90 0.61 -14.20
CA ASN A 65 -18.99 1.43 -15.00
C ASN A 65 -17.78 1.95 -14.21
N LEU A 66 -17.57 1.45 -12.98
CA LEU A 66 -16.50 1.92 -12.11
C LEU A 66 -15.70 0.74 -11.60
N TYR A 67 -14.40 0.79 -11.84
CA TYR A 67 -13.45 0.00 -11.09
C TYR A 67 -12.41 0.95 -10.51
N GLU A 68 -12.24 0.89 -9.20
CA GLU A 68 -11.34 1.78 -8.47
C GLU A 68 -10.67 1.02 -7.35
N ASN A 69 -9.35 1.18 -7.26
CA ASN A 69 -8.57 0.70 -6.14
C ASN A 69 -8.09 1.92 -5.37
N LYS A 70 -8.33 1.95 -4.07
CA LYS A 70 -7.93 3.04 -3.18
C LYS A 70 -7.04 2.50 -2.07
N LEU A 71 -5.83 3.04 -2.00
CA LEU A 71 -4.88 2.73 -0.94
C LEU A 71 -4.73 3.91 0.00
N ILE A 72 -4.99 3.68 1.28
CA ILE A 72 -4.82 4.67 2.36
C ILE A 72 -3.65 4.21 3.23
N VAL A 73 -2.69 5.10 3.46
CA VAL A 73 -1.54 4.88 4.33
C VAL A 73 -1.61 5.88 5.48
N ASN A 74 -1.72 5.39 6.72
CA ASN A 74 -1.73 6.21 7.92
C ASN A 74 -0.35 6.16 8.60
N TYR A 75 0.16 7.32 9.00
CA TYR A 75 1.42 7.46 9.73
C TYR A 75 1.17 7.79 11.21
N TRP A 76 2.23 7.68 12.03
CA TRP A 76 2.12 7.85 13.49
C TRP A 76 1.86 9.29 13.92
N ASP A 77 2.25 10.26 13.11
CA ASP A 77 2.03 11.68 13.30
C ASP A 77 0.61 12.16 12.89
N GLY A 78 -0.23 11.23 12.43
CA GLY A 78 -1.61 11.51 12.01
C GLY A 78 -1.76 11.91 10.54
N VAL A 79 -0.66 11.95 9.77
CA VAL A 79 -0.73 12.19 8.32
C VAL A 79 -1.31 10.95 7.62
N SER A 80 -2.12 11.18 6.59
CA SER A 80 -2.67 10.13 5.73
C SER A 80 -2.37 10.43 4.26
N ASP A 81 -1.69 9.51 3.58
CA ASP A 81 -1.45 9.59 2.14
C ASP A 81 -2.42 8.67 1.37
N ILE A 82 -2.91 9.15 0.23
CA ILE A 82 -3.66 8.36 -0.75
C ILE A 82 -2.69 8.07 -1.90
N CYS A 83 -2.31 6.80 -2.08
CA CYS A 83 -1.21 6.45 -2.99
C CYS A 83 -1.66 5.65 -4.23
N PHE A 84 -2.94 5.42 -4.47
CA PHE A 84 -3.33 4.58 -5.61
C PHE A 84 -4.65 4.98 -6.25
N ASP A 85 -4.57 5.31 -7.54
CA ASP A 85 -5.66 5.25 -8.52
C ASP A 85 -5.13 4.40 -9.71
N PRO A 86 -5.69 3.21 -9.97
CA PRO A 86 -5.25 2.36 -11.08
C PRO A 86 -5.56 2.94 -12.47
N ARG A 87 -6.19 4.12 -12.59
CA ARG A 87 -6.48 4.78 -13.88
C ARG A 87 -5.32 5.60 -14.44
N ILE A 88 -4.18 5.70 -13.74
CA ILE A 88 -2.98 6.38 -14.27
C ILE A 88 -1.76 5.47 -14.16
N SER A 89 -1.56 4.62 -15.17
CA SER A 89 -0.22 4.35 -15.71
C SER A 89 -0.29 3.89 -17.17
N ASN A 90 -0.96 4.66 -18.02
CA ASN A 90 -0.72 4.65 -19.46
C ASN A 90 -0.79 6.10 -19.93
N ASN A 91 0.31 6.83 -19.75
CA ASN A 91 0.86 7.83 -20.67
C ASN A 91 1.78 8.80 -19.92
N SER A 92 3.08 8.69 -20.19
CA SER A 92 3.91 9.84 -20.51
C SER A 92 5.06 9.35 -21.39
N THR A 93 5.06 9.89 -22.61
CA THR A 93 6.12 9.93 -23.63
C THR A 93 7.53 10.10 -23.11
#